data_AF-A0A4V1ZYJ0-F1
#
_entry.id   AF-A0A4V1ZYJ0-F1
#
_cell.length_a   1.000
_cell.length_b   1.000
_cell.length_c   1.000
_cell.angle_alpha   90.00
_cell.angle_beta   90.00
_cell.angle_gamma   90.00
#
_symmetry.space_group_name_H-M   'P 1'
#
loop_
_entity.id
_entity.type
_entity.pdbx_description
1 polymer ?
#
loop_
_entity_poly.entity_id
_entity_poly.type
_entity_poly.pdbx_seq_one_letter_code
_entity_poly.pdbx_strand_id
1 'polypeptide(L)'
;MSFEGMGNAGDMLRSTYSVFYFKHDNDTTWFNSSANISFKPGDIVPVRYNVAEPGDARLNTFLSIWLGTLLAGGIPILILLVIYLNPHIVPKQNNLRLSKTKPYIFLQPVSSTYA
;
A
#
# COMPACT_ATOMS: atom_id res chain seq x y z
N MET A 1 3.36 10.66 -27.15
CA MET A 1 3.88 12.01 -26.83
C MET A 1 3.88 12.15 -25.33
N SER A 2 5.02 12.44 -24.70
CA SER A 2 5.11 12.73 -23.26
C SER A 2 4.87 14.22 -23.05
N PHE A 3 4.08 14.58 -22.03
CA PHE A 3 3.80 15.97 -21.69
C PHE A 3 4.59 16.35 -20.44
N GLU A 4 5.27 17.49 -20.49
CA GLU A 4 5.94 18.07 -19.32
C GLU A 4 4.98 19.06 -18.65
N GLY A 5 4.74 18.92 -17.35
CA GLY A 5 3.98 19.88 -16.58
C GLY A 5 4.69 20.23 -15.28
N MET A 6 4.48 21.45 -14.81
CA MET A 6 4.92 21.90 -13.50
C MET A 6 3.93 21.41 -12.43
N GLY A 7 4.44 20.76 -11.38
CA GLY A 7 3.65 20.40 -10.21
C GLY A 7 3.21 21.63 -9.40
N ASN A 8 2.33 21.42 -8.41
CA ASN A 8 1.85 22.49 -7.54
C ASN A 8 2.99 23.16 -6.74
N ALA A 9 2.75 24.41 -6.34
CA ALA A 9 3.70 25.35 -5.76
C ALA A 9 4.55 24.74 -4.61
N GLY A 10 5.77 24.31 -4.95
CA GLY A 10 6.73 23.68 -4.05
C GLY A 10 7.58 22.59 -4.73
N ASP A 11 7.05 21.94 -5.77
CA ASP A 11 7.76 20.88 -6.49
C ASP A 11 8.66 21.44 -7.60
N MET A 12 9.94 21.67 -7.29
CA MET A 12 11.00 21.98 -8.28
C MET A 12 11.40 20.75 -9.14
N LEU A 13 10.70 19.63 -9.02
CA LEU A 13 11.00 18.39 -9.72
C LEU A 13 10.18 18.33 -11.01
N ARG A 14 10.87 18.40 -12.16
CA ARG A 14 10.28 18.07 -13.47
C ARG A 14 9.73 16.65 -13.40
N SER A 15 8.41 16.51 -13.48
CA SER A 15 7.73 15.22 -13.51
C SER A 15 7.20 14.95 -14.91
N THR A 16 7.76 13.95 -15.58
CA THR A 16 7.20 13.44 -16.83
C THR A 16 6.02 12.54 -16.49
N TYR A 17 4.81 12.94 -16.87
CA TYR A 17 3.61 12.10 -16.71
C TYR A 17 3.07 11.65 -18.05
N SER A 18 2.43 10.49 -18.04
CA SER A 18 1.78 9.91 -19.21
C SER A 18 0.32 10.36 -19.24
N VAL A 19 -0.08 10.97 -20.35
CA VAL A 19 -1.47 11.35 -20.61
C VAL A 19 -2.14 10.24 -21.39
N PHE A 20 -3.29 9.80 -20.89
CA PHE A 20 -4.12 8.79 -21.55
C PHE A 20 -5.41 9.45 -22.02
N TYR A 21 -5.93 8.96 -23.14
CA TYR A 21 -7.25 9.31 -23.61
C TYR A 21 -8.04 8.05 -23.93
N PHE A 22 -9.35 8.14 -23.74
CA PHE A 22 -10.28 7.13 -24.22
C PHE A 22 -11.50 7.82 -24.82
N LYS A 23 -12.12 7.15 -25.79
CA LYS A 23 -13.37 7.63 -26.40
C LYS A 23 -14.55 7.06 -25.64
N HIS A 24 -15.48 7.93 -25.27
CA HIS A 24 -16.75 7.57 -24.67
C HIS A 24 -17.85 8.29 -25.43
N ASP A 25 -18.81 7.54 -25.99
CA ASP A 25 -19.83 8.06 -26.89
C ASP A 25 -19.23 8.86 -28.06
N ASN A 26 -19.48 10.18 -28.10
CA ASN A 26 -18.96 11.13 -29.09
C ASN A 26 -17.86 12.05 -28.54
N ASP A 27 -17.39 11.83 -27.31
CA ASP A 27 -16.37 12.66 -26.67
C ASP A 27 -15.08 11.88 -26.36
N THR A 28 -13.97 12.61 -26.25
CA THR A 28 -12.66 12.06 -25.88
C THR A 28 -12.25 12.65 -24.54
N THR A 29 -12.21 11.81 -23.51
CA THR A 29 -11.80 12.24 -22.18
C THR A 29 -10.31 11.98 -21.99
N TRP A 30 -9.61 12.97 -21.43
CA TRP A 30 -8.18 12.93 -21.15
C TRP A 30 -7.96 12.87 -19.64
N PHE A 31 -7.03 12.02 -19.20
CA PHE A 31 -6.64 11.97 -17.81
C PHE A 31 -5.15 11.71 -17.65
N ASN A 32 -4.59 12.22 -16.56
CA ASN A 32 -3.20 12.05 -16.20
C ASN A 32 -3.06 10.77 -15.37
N SER A 33 -2.10 9.92 -15.70
CA SER A 33 -1.71 8.83 -14.83
C SER A 33 -0.42 9.16 -14.09
N SER A 34 -0.23 8.58 -12.91
CA SER A 34 0.99 8.77 -12.12
C SER A 34 2.22 8.38 -12.95
N ALA A 35 3.25 9.21 -12.85
CA ALA A 35 4.47 9.16 -13.66
C ALA A 35 5.06 7.74 -13.78
N ASN A 36 5.55 7.41 -14.97
CA ASN A 36 6.47 6.30 -15.24
C ASN A 36 5.89 4.87 -15.20
N ILE A 37 4.62 4.68 -15.56
CA ILE A 37 4.10 3.33 -15.82
C ILE A 37 4.63 2.88 -17.20
N SER A 38 5.15 1.65 -17.29
CA SER A 38 5.90 1.05 -18.41
C SER A 38 5.16 0.92 -19.75
N PHE A 39 4.17 1.76 -20.01
CA PHE A 39 3.43 1.78 -21.26
C PHE A 39 4.18 2.58 -22.31
N LYS A 40 4.24 2.00 -23.51
CA LYS A 40 4.78 2.66 -24.70
C LYS A 40 3.66 3.43 -25.39
N PRO A 41 3.99 4.51 -26.12
CA PRO A 41 3.02 5.17 -26.97
C PRO A 41 2.41 4.17 -27.97
N GLY A 42 1.08 4.08 -28.01
CA GLY A 42 0.33 3.15 -28.86
C GLY A 42 -0.17 1.89 -28.16
N ASP A 43 0.20 1.65 -26.89
CA ASP A 43 -0.29 0.51 -26.14
C ASP A 43 -1.79 0.61 -25.86
N ILE A 44 -2.50 -0.50 -26.04
CA ILE A 44 -3.90 -0.63 -25.62
C ILE A 44 -3.91 -0.99 -24.14
N VAL A 45 -4.36 -0.07 -23.29
CA VAL A 45 -4.37 -0.23 -21.84
C VAL A 45 -5.80 -0.25 -21.28
N PRO A 46 -6.09 -1.13 -20.31
CA PRO A 46 -7.40 -1.16 -19.67
C PRO A 46 -7.59 0.07 -18.76
N VAL A 47 -8.71 0.77 -18.97
CA VAL A 47 -9.14 1.93 -18.18
C VAL A 47 -10.40 1.54 -17.40
N ARG A 48 -10.49 2.00 -16.15
CA ARG A 48 -11.73 1.97 -15.36
C ARG A 48 -12.21 3.39 -15.16
N TYR A 49 -13.51 3.61 -15.29
CA TYR A 49 -14.13 4.91 -15.09
C TYR A 49 -15.56 4.71 -14.56
N ASN A 50 -16.09 5.72 -13.88
CA ASN A 50 -17.50 5.78 -13.53
C ASN A 50 -18.27 6.38 -14.71
N VAL A 51 -19.32 5.71 -15.20
CA VAL A 51 -20.13 6.22 -16.32
C VAL A 51 -20.76 7.57 -15.99
N ALA A 52 -21.12 7.80 -14.71
CA ALA A 52 -21.67 9.08 -14.27
C ALA A 52 -20.61 10.19 -14.14
N GLU A 53 -19.32 9.83 -14.05
CA GLU A 53 -18.20 10.76 -13.86
C GLU A 53 -16.96 10.26 -14.62
N PRO A 54 -16.95 10.38 -15.96
CA PRO A 54 -15.85 9.87 -16.79
C PRO A 54 -14.52 10.60 -16.57
N GLY A 55 -14.56 11.79 -15.94
CA GLY A 55 -13.37 12.57 -15.58
C GLY A 55 -12.50 11.92 -14.49
N ASP A 56 -13.05 11.06 -13.63
CA ASP A 56 -12.27 10.27 -12.65
C ASP A 56 -11.80 8.91 -13.23
N ALA A 57 -11.56 8.87 -14.54
CA ALA A 57 -10.98 7.70 -15.18
C ALA A 57 -9.57 7.42 -14.65
N ARG A 58 -9.29 6.13 -14.40
CA ARG A 58 -7.99 5.67 -13.90
C ARG A 58 -7.56 4.43 -14.67
N LEU A 59 -6.25 4.25 -14.81
CA LEU A 59 -5.72 3.00 -15.33
C LEU A 59 -6.03 1.85 -14.38
N ASN A 60 -6.29 0.69 -14.97
CA ASN A 60 -6.50 -0.56 -14.24
C ASN A 60 -5.15 -1.18 -13.84
N THR A 61 -4.39 -0.50 -12.99
CA THR A 61 -3.13 -0.99 -12.42
C THR A 61 -3.35 -1.57 -11.03
N PHE A 62 -2.44 -2.45 -10.61
CA PHE A 62 -2.49 -3.06 -9.28
C PHE A 62 -2.59 -2.00 -8.17
N LEU A 63 -1.72 -0.99 -8.18
CA LEU A 63 -1.75 0.08 -7.19
C LEU A 63 -3.04 0.91 -7.27
N SER A 64 -3.55 1.21 -8.47
CA SER A 64 -4.83 1.93 -8.63
C SER A 64 -5.97 1.19 -7.91
N ILE A 65 -6.03 -0.14 -8.03
CA ILE A 65 -7.08 -0.96 -7.41
C ILE A 65 -6.83 -1.17 -5.91
N TRP A 66 -5.60 -1.52 -5.53
CA TRP A 66 -5.30 -2.10 -4.23
C TRP A 66 -4.64 -1.15 -3.24
N LEU A 67 -4.20 0.05 -3.64
CA LEU A 67 -3.50 0.96 -2.74
C LEU A 67 -4.30 1.25 -1.46
N GLY A 68 -5.62 1.49 -1.58
CA GLY A 68 -6.48 1.69 -0.41
C GLY A 68 -6.48 0.48 0.54
N THR A 69 -6.60 -0.73 -0.01
CA THR A 69 -6.55 -1.98 0.76
C THR A 69 -5.18 -2.23 1.37
N LEU A 70 -4.10 -1.95 0.65
CA LEU A 70 -2.74 -2.07 1.14
C LEU A 70 -2.48 -1.11 2.30
N LEU A 71 -3.01 0.10 2.25
CA LEU A 71 -2.90 1.05 3.35
C LEU A 71 -3.75 0.60 4.55
N ALA A 72 -5.01 0.23 4.32
CA ALA A 72 -5.93 -0.18 5.39
C ALA A 72 -5.52 -1.50 6.06
N GLY A 73 -5.02 -2.48 5.31
CA GLY A 73 -4.62 -3.79 5.82
C GLY A 73 -3.13 -3.89 6.14
N GLY A 74 -2.27 -3.27 5.34
CA GLY A 74 -0.82 -3.36 5.49
C GLY A 74 -0.30 -2.65 6.73
N ILE A 75 -0.85 -1.48 7.08
CA ILE A 75 -0.42 -0.73 8.28
C ILE A 75 -0.70 -1.54 9.57
N PRO A 76 -1.92 -2.05 9.83
CA PRO A 76 -2.17 -2.90 10.99
C PRO A 76 -1.31 -4.17 11.02
N ILE A 77 -1.12 -4.83 9.88
CA ILE A 77 -0.28 -6.03 9.78
C ILE A 77 1.18 -5.70 10.15
N LEU A 78 1.71 -4.58 9.67
CA LEU A 78 3.06 -4.13 10.01
C LEU A 78 3.19 -3.85 11.52
N ILE A 79 2.20 -3.20 12.13
CA ILE A 79 2.19 -2.96 13.57
C ILE A 79 2.23 -4.29 14.34
N LEU A 80 1.36 -5.25 13.97
CA LEU A 80 1.34 -6.57 14.60
C LEU A 80 2.66 -7.33 14.39
N LEU A 81 3.26 -7.21 13.21
CA LEU A 81 4.54 -7.85 12.89
C LEU A 81 5.67 -7.25 13.73
N VAL A 82 5.71 -5.94 13.92
CA VAL A 82 6.68 -5.28 14.81
C VAL A 82 6.48 -5.74 16.27
N ILE A 83 5.24 -5.80 16.75
CA ILE A 83 4.92 -6.31 18.09
C ILE A 83 5.39 -7.76 18.26
N TYR A 84 5.10 -8.62 17.29
CA TYR A 84 5.46 -10.04 17.33
C TYR A 84 6.97 -10.29 17.23
N LEU A 85 7.69 -9.48 16.45
CA LEU A 85 9.13 -9.60 16.30
C LEU A 85 9.90 -9.03 17.50
N ASN A 86 9.32 -8.10 18.25
CA ASN A 86 9.97 -7.51 19.40
C ASN A 86 9.91 -8.46 20.63
N PRO A 87 11.03 -9.11 21.00
CA PRO A 87 11.02 -10.11 22.08
C PRO A 87 10.75 -9.49 23.45
N HIS A 88 10.86 -8.16 23.59
CA HIS A 88 10.53 -7.46 24.82
C HIS A 88 9.02 -7.34 25.03
N ILE A 89 8.23 -7.29 23.94
CA ILE A 89 6.77 -7.18 23.99
C ILE A 89 6.12 -8.57 24.04
N VAL A 90 6.61 -9.53 23.24
CA VAL A 90 6.15 -10.92 23.26
C VAL A 90 7.30 -11.84 23.65
N PRO A 91 7.44 -12.22 24.94
CA PRO A 91 8.50 -13.10 25.38
C PRO A 91 8.27 -14.52 24.85
N LYS A 92 9.03 -14.92 23.84
CA LYS A 92 8.89 -16.21 23.14
C LYS A 92 9.43 -17.42 23.91
N GLN A 93 10.20 -17.19 24.98
CA GLN A 93 10.94 -18.25 25.69
C GLN A 93 10.49 -18.45 27.14
N ASN A 94 9.43 -17.78 27.58
CA ASN A 94 8.95 -17.93 28.95
C ASN A 94 8.09 -19.19 29.08
N ASN A 95 8.47 -20.11 29.98
CA ASN A 95 7.65 -21.25 30.37
C ASN A 95 6.43 -20.77 31.18
N LEU A 96 5.41 -20.28 30.47
CA LEU A 96 4.16 -19.80 31.06
C LEU A 96 3.32 -21.00 31.50
N ARG A 97 3.35 -21.31 32.81
CA ARG A 97 2.45 -22.29 33.40
C ARG A 97 1.18 -21.60 33.88
N LEU A 98 0.07 -21.87 33.19
CA LEU A 98 -1.26 -21.43 33.61
C LEU A 98 -1.75 -22.35 34.75
N SER A 99 -1.90 -21.79 35.95
CA SER A 99 -2.50 -22.49 37.09
C SER A 99 -4.02 -22.50 36.96
N LYS A 100 -4.64 -23.68 36.92
CA LYS A 100 -6.11 -23.82 36.82
C LYS A 100 -6.87 -23.29 38.05
N THR A 101 -6.19 -23.14 39.18
CA THR A 101 -6.82 -22.89 40.48
C THR A 101 -6.71 -21.45 40.97
N LYS A 102 -5.80 -20.63 40.42
CA LYS A 102 -5.65 -19.21 40.78
C LYS A 102 -5.15 -18.38 39.58
N PRO A 103 -5.62 -17.15 39.35
CA PRO A 103 -5.29 -16.33 38.18
C PRO A 103 -3.92 -15.64 38.35
N TYR A 104 -2.87 -16.41 38.58
CA TYR A 104 -1.50 -15.90 38.63
C TYR A 104 -0.67 -16.57 37.54
N ILE A 105 0.10 -15.75 36.83
CA ILE A 105 1.05 -16.19 35.81
C ILE A 105 2.41 -16.37 36.51
N PHE A 106 2.89 -17.61 36.61
CA PHE A 106 4.22 -17.89 37.17
C PHE A 106 5.27 -17.72 36.07
N LEU A 107 6.17 -16.76 36.25
CA LEU A 107 7.39 -16.62 35.44
C LEU A 107 8.50 -17.46 36.08
N GLN A 108 8.93 -18.54 35.43
CA GLN A 108 10.12 -19.27 35.86
C GLN A 108 11.38 -18.61 35.29
N PRO A 109 12.38 -18.27 36.10
CA PRO A 109 13.66 -17.80 35.57
C PRO A 109 14.33 -18.94 34.79
N VAL A 110 14.81 -18.63 33.58
CA VAL A 110 15.66 -19.54 32.82
C VAL A 110 16.92 -19.75 33.64
N SER A 111 17.17 -20.98 34.06
CA SER A 111 18.37 -21.37 34.78
C SER A 111 19.59 -21.17 33.87
N SER A 112 20.30 -20.04 34.04
CA SER A 112 21.65 -19.87 33.50
C SER A 112 22.57 -20.86 34.21
N THR A 113 22.76 -22.02 33.60
CA THR A 113 23.89 -22.90 33.92
C THR A 113 25.15 -22.16 33.49
N TYR A 114 25.84 -21.56 34.46
CA TYR A 114 27.24 -21.18 34.30
C TYR A 114 28.05 -22.44 34.05
N ALA A 115 28.75 -22.47 32.92
CA ALA A 115 29.90 -23.33 32.64
C ALA A 115 30.98 -22.47 32.00
#